data_AF-A0A6P3VAF7-F1
#
_entry.id   AF-A0A6P3VAF7-F1
#
_cell.length_a   1.000
_cell.length_b   1.000
_cell.length_c   1.000
_cell.angle_alpha   90.00
_cell.angle_beta   90.00
_cell.angle_gamma   90.00
#
_symmetry.space_group_name_H-M   'P 1'
#
loop_
_entity.id
_entity.type
_entity.pdbx_description
1 polymer ?
#
loop_
_entity_poly.entity_id
_entity_poly.type
_entity_poly.pdbx_seq_one_letter_code
_entity_poly.pdbx_strand_id
1 'polypeptide(L)'
;MTGSLFKGNFWSTDILSTIGYDTIIHHLNNGRKNCKEFEDFLKERASIEEKYGKDLLNLSRKKPCGQSEINTLKMALEVFKQQVDNVAQCHIQLAQTLREEARKMEEFREKQKLQRKKTELIMDAAHKQRNLQFKKTMDAKKTYEQKCRDKDDAEQAVHRSANAVNTKQQEKAFSCIADKVYMQHINALDRIREEWQSEHVKACEVFETQECERINFLRNALWVHLNQLSQQCVTSDEMYEQVRKSLEMCSIEKDIEYFVNQRKTGQSPPAPILYENFYCPNRKPAAPGKPTGTNLPRRGPLPVPKSLPDDPDYSLVSDYSLLYQ
;
A
#
# COMPACT_ATOMS: atom_id res chain seq x y z
N MET A 1 28.48 9.31 -14.00
CA MET A 1 27.84 8.06 -13.49
C MET A 1 27.96 6.90 -14.49
N THR A 2 29.03 6.79 -15.27
CA THR A 2 29.13 5.78 -16.37
C THR A 2 29.75 4.44 -15.95
N GLY A 3 30.28 4.31 -14.72
CA GLY A 3 30.99 3.10 -14.28
C GLY A 3 30.12 1.94 -13.78
N SER A 4 28.83 2.15 -13.53
CA SER A 4 27.99 1.19 -12.79
C SER A 4 26.86 0.57 -13.61
N LEU A 5 26.87 0.73 -14.94
CA LEU A 5 25.79 0.24 -15.80
C LEU A 5 25.81 -1.28 -15.92
N PHE A 6 24.64 -1.90 -16.03
CA PHE A 6 24.53 -3.36 -16.17
C PHE A 6 25.32 -3.87 -17.38
N LYS A 7 25.19 -3.20 -18.53
CA LYS A 7 25.91 -3.55 -19.76
C LYS A 7 27.44 -3.46 -19.66
N GLY A 8 27.97 -2.80 -18.65
CA GLY A 8 29.42 -2.66 -18.43
C GLY A 8 30.00 -3.69 -17.45
N ASN A 9 29.17 -4.32 -16.62
CA ASN A 9 29.63 -5.01 -15.41
C ASN A 9 29.17 -6.48 -15.29
N PHE A 10 28.24 -6.95 -16.12
CA PHE A 10 27.73 -8.33 -16.06
C PHE A 10 28.22 -9.17 -17.25
N TRP A 11 29.54 -9.23 -17.41
CA TRP A 11 30.24 -10.05 -18.41
C TRP A 11 31.02 -11.19 -17.75
N SER A 12 31.35 -12.21 -18.53
CA SER A 12 32.28 -13.28 -18.17
C SER A 12 33.24 -13.52 -19.34
N THR A 13 34.48 -13.93 -19.05
CA THR A 13 35.49 -14.25 -20.06
C THR A 13 35.21 -15.59 -20.75
N ASP A 14 34.44 -16.46 -20.12
CA ASP A 14 33.99 -17.71 -20.74
C ASP A 14 32.80 -17.43 -21.66
N ILE A 15 32.98 -17.71 -22.96
CA ILE A 15 31.99 -17.51 -24.01
C ILE A 15 30.69 -18.28 -23.76
N LEU A 16 30.71 -19.38 -23.01
CA LEU A 16 29.51 -20.17 -22.70
C LEU A 16 28.82 -19.74 -21.40
N SER A 17 29.48 -18.92 -20.59
CA SER A 17 28.96 -18.49 -19.31
C SER A 17 27.75 -17.56 -19.47
N THR A 18 26.79 -17.71 -18.55
CA THR A 18 25.60 -16.86 -18.42
C THR A 18 25.50 -16.19 -17.06
N ILE A 19 26.53 -16.31 -16.21
CA ILE A 19 26.49 -15.90 -14.81
C ILE A 19 26.07 -14.44 -14.60
N GLY A 20 26.52 -13.52 -15.47
CA GLY A 20 26.13 -12.12 -15.41
C GLY A 20 24.64 -11.91 -15.68
N TYR A 21 24.12 -12.54 -16.74
CA TYR A 21 22.70 -12.55 -17.07
C TYR A 21 21.85 -13.18 -15.95
N ASP A 22 22.25 -14.35 -15.47
CA ASP A 22 21.54 -15.09 -14.41
C ASP A 22 21.47 -14.28 -13.11
N THR A 23 22.54 -13.55 -12.79
CA THR A 23 22.58 -12.65 -11.62
C THR A 23 21.57 -11.51 -11.75
N ILE A 24 21.49 -10.87 -12.92
CA ILE A 24 20.50 -9.81 -13.18
C ILE A 24 19.07 -10.37 -13.09
N ILE A 25 18.80 -11.51 -13.71
CA ILE A 25 17.48 -12.14 -13.68
C ILE A 25 17.08 -12.52 -12.26
N HIS A 26 18.02 -13.04 -11.45
CA HIS A 26 17.78 -13.32 -10.05
C HIS A 26 17.39 -12.03 -9.28
N HIS A 27 18.15 -10.95 -9.46
CA HIS A 27 17.86 -9.64 -8.85
C HIS A 27 16.47 -9.13 -9.20
N LEU A 28 16.10 -9.13 -10.49
CA LEU A 28 14.78 -8.69 -10.94
C LEU A 28 13.64 -9.56 -10.39
N ASN A 29 13.86 -10.87 -10.25
CA ASN A 29 12.87 -11.76 -9.65
C ASN A 29 12.69 -11.49 -8.15
N ASN A 30 13.77 -11.17 -7.43
CA ASN A 30 13.67 -10.73 -6.03
C ASN A 30 12.95 -9.38 -5.93
N GLY A 31 13.27 -8.43 -6.82
CA GLY A 31 12.52 -7.16 -6.91
C GLY A 31 11.02 -7.37 -7.09
N ARG A 32 10.62 -8.34 -7.93
CA ARG A 32 9.21 -8.73 -8.13
C ARG A 32 8.58 -9.29 -6.84
N LYS A 33 9.30 -10.11 -6.08
CA LYS A 33 8.83 -10.66 -4.79
C LYS A 33 8.60 -9.53 -3.79
N ASN A 34 9.53 -8.58 -3.68
CA ASN A 34 9.38 -7.43 -2.78
C ASN A 34 8.14 -6.59 -3.13
N CYS A 35 7.82 -6.41 -4.42
CA CYS A 35 6.56 -5.75 -4.82
C CYS A 35 5.32 -6.54 -4.37
N LYS A 36 5.37 -7.88 -4.36
CA LYS A 36 4.27 -8.72 -3.87
C LYS A 36 4.13 -8.62 -2.35
N GLU A 37 5.23 -8.66 -1.61
CA GLU A 37 5.23 -8.47 -0.16
C GLU A 37 4.63 -7.10 0.23
N PHE A 38 4.99 -6.04 -0.49
CA PHE A 38 4.41 -4.71 -0.25
C PHE A 38 2.91 -4.64 -0.60
N GLU A 39 2.48 -5.26 -1.70
CA GLU A 39 1.05 -5.39 -2.02
C GLU A 39 0.28 -6.07 -0.89
N ASP A 40 0.79 -7.20 -0.39
CA ASP A 40 0.14 -7.96 0.68
C ASP A 40 0.09 -7.16 1.98
N PHE A 41 1.16 -6.43 2.29
CA PHE A 41 1.20 -5.50 3.42
C PHE A 41 0.09 -4.44 3.33
N LEU A 42 -0.11 -3.82 2.16
CA LEU A 42 -1.17 -2.83 1.96
C LEU A 42 -2.58 -3.47 2.10
N LYS A 43 -2.77 -4.70 1.63
CA LYS A 43 -4.05 -5.42 1.77
C LYS A 43 -4.39 -5.73 3.23
N GLU A 44 -3.40 -6.15 4.01
CA GLU A 44 -3.55 -6.36 5.45
C GLU A 44 -3.84 -5.05 6.17
N ARG A 45 -3.07 -3.98 5.87
CA ARG A 45 -3.32 -2.66 6.45
C ARG A 45 -4.72 -2.15 6.13
N ALA A 46 -5.18 -2.29 4.88
CA ALA A 46 -6.53 -1.91 4.49
C ALA A 46 -7.61 -2.65 5.30
N SER A 47 -7.39 -3.94 5.59
CA SER A 47 -8.34 -4.75 6.34
C SER A 47 -8.42 -4.31 7.81
N ILE A 48 -7.28 -3.91 8.40
CA ILE A 48 -7.23 -3.32 9.75
C ILE A 48 -7.99 -1.99 9.79
N GLU A 49 -7.71 -1.09 8.85
CA GLU A 49 -8.36 0.23 8.76
C GLU A 49 -9.87 0.09 8.56
N GLU A 50 -10.31 -0.82 7.69
CA GLU A 50 -11.75 -1.03 7.46
C GLU A 50 -12.44 -1.58 8.71
N LYS A 51 -11.80 -2.52 9.41
CA LYS A 51 -12.36 -3.07 10.66
C LYS A 51 -12.50 -1.95 11.69
N TYR A 52 -11.46 -1.14 11.88
CA TYR A 52 -11.48 -0.03 12.83
C TYR A 52 -12.58 0.98 12.49
N GLY A 53 -12.67 1.41 11.23
CA GLY A 53 -13.72 2.32 10.77
C GLY A 53 -15.13 1.73 10.97
N LYS A 54 -15.35 0.44 10.66
CA LYS A 54 -16.65 -0.22 10.89
C LYS A 54 -17.01 -0.31 12.38
N ASP A 55 -16.04 -0.59 13.25
CA ASP A 55 -16.25 -0.67 14.69
C ASP A 55 -16.62 0.72 15.26
N LEU A 56 -15.95 1.79 14.81
CA LEU A 56 -16.31 3.17 15.14
C LEU A 56 -17.71 3.56 14.62
N LEU A 57 -18.05 3.18 13.39
CA LEU A 57 -19.36 3.46 12.80
C LEU A 57 -20.49 2.76 13.57
N ASN A 58 -20.23 1.53 14.03
CA ASN A 58 -21.16 0.81 14.90
C ASN A 58 -21.29 1.50 16.26
N LEU A 59 -20.20 2.00 16.84
CA LEU A 59 -20.23 2.76 18.09
C LEU A 59 -21.06 4.03 17.96
N SER A 60 -20.81 4.88 16.95
CA SER A 60 -21.52 6.14 16.75
C SER A 60 -23.03 5.92 16.51
N ARG A 61 -23.41 4.89 15.75
CA ARG A 61 -24.81 4.69 15.35
C ARG A 61 -25.62 3.85 16.32
N LYS A 62 -25.05 2.80 16.91
CA LYS A 62 -25.81 1.81 17.68
C LYS A 62 -25.76 2.04 19.18
N LYS A 63 -24.77 2.77 19.69
CA LYS A 63 -24.64 3.00 21.14
C LYS A 63 -25.22 4.36 21.52
N PRO A 64 -26.03 4.43 22.60
CA PRO A 64 -26.44 5.70 23.15
C PRO A 64 -25.23 6.40 23.76
N CYS A 65 -25.18 7.73 23.62
CA CYS A 65 -24.25 8.60 24.32
C CYS A 65 -25.04 9.88 24.61
N GLY A 66 -25.34 10.13 25.89
CA GLY A 66 -26.16 11.27 26.29
C GLY A 66 -27.64 11.22 25.93
N GLN A 67 -28.25 10.03 25.79
CA GLN A 67 -29.63 9.90 25.31
C GLN A 67 -30.67 10.65 26.17
N SER A 68 -30.41 10.73 27.48
CA SER A 68 -31.24 11.44 28.47
C SER A 68 -30.81 12.88 28.73
N GLU A 69 -29.66 13.29 28.20
CA GLU A 69 -29.20 14.67 28.33
C GLU A 69 -30.16 15.61 27.60
N ILE A 70 -30.14 16.88 28.02
CA ILE A 70 -31.06 17.91 27.56
C ILE A 70 -30.31 19.13 27.01
N ASN A 71 -31.02 19.92 26.23
CA ASN A 71 -30.60 21.25 25.79
C ASN A 71 -29.14 21.34 25.27
N THR A 72 -28.29 22.22 25.80
CA THR A 72 -26.98 22.53 25.22
C THR A 72 -25.99 21.38 25.32
N LEU A 73 -25.92 20.69 26.46
CA LEU A 73 -25.06 19.51 26.62
C LEU A 73 -25.47 18.37 25.68
N LYS A 74 -26.78 18.17 25.48
CA LYS A 74 -27.28 17.18 24.51
C LYS A 74 -26.80 17.49 23.10
N MET A 75 -26.90 18.75 22.67
CA MET A 75 -26.45 19.17 21.33
C MET A 75 -24.94 18.91 21.16
N ALA A 76 -24.12 19.21 22.17
CA ALA A 76 -22.69 18.93 22.11
C ALA A 76 -22.36 17.43 22.01
N LEU A 77 -23.10 16.57 22.72
CA LEU A 77 -22.96 15.11 22.60
C LEU A 77 -23.41 14.59 21.23
N GLU A 78 -24.43 15.20 20.62
CA GLU A 78 -24.84 14.88 19.24
C GLU A 78 -23.74 15.25 18.23
N VAL A 79 -23.10 16.42 18.37
CA VAL A 79 -21.94 16.81 17.55
C VAL A 79 -20.78 15.85 17.75
N PHE A 80 -20.45 15.49 19.00
CA PHE A 80 -19.41 14.49 19.29
C PHE A 80 -19.67 13.16 18.56
N LYS A 81 -20.88 12.61 18.67
CA LYS A 81 -21.25 11.37 17.98
C LYS A 81 -21.13 11.51 16.46
N GLN A 82 -21.52 12.66 15.89
CA GLN A 82 -21.39 12.92 14.47
C GLN A 82 -19.93 12.94 14.02
N GLN A 83 -19.03 13.56 14.79
CA GLN A 83 -17.60 13.58 14.44
C GLN A 83 -16.96 12.19 14.57
N VAL A 84 -17.38 11.36 15.53
CA VAL A 84 -16.96 9.94 15.58
C VAL A 84 -17.42 9.18 14.32
N ASP A 85 -18.63 9.43 13.82
CA ASP A 85 -19.11 8.85 12.55
C ASP A 85 -18.27 9.32 11.36
N ASN A 86 -17.92 10.61 11.30
CA ASN A 86 -17.10 11.16 10.22
C ASN A 86 -15.68 10.55 10.22
N VAL A 87 -15.03 10.46 11.39
CA VAL A 87 -13.73 9.79 11.55
C VAL A 87 -13.83 8.32 11.09
N ALA A 88 -14.89 7.61 11.47
CA ALA A 88 -15.14 6.24 11.04
C ALA A 88 -15.17 6.11 9.50
N GLN A 89 -15.86 7.04 8.83
CA GLN A 89 -15.92 7.08 7.36
C GLN A 89 -14.55 7.35 6.72
N CYS A 90 -13.74 8.26 7.28
CA CYS A 90 -12.38 8.51 6.81
C CYS A 90 -11.50 7.26 6.85
N HIS A 91 -11.56 6.47 7.92
CA HIS A 91 -10.83 5.20 8.00
C HIS A 91 -11.30 4.16 6.96
N ILE A 92 -12.60 4.08 6.71
CA ILE A 92 -13.14 3.20 5.65
C ILE A 92 -12.67 3.66 4.26
N GLN A 93 -12.64 4.96 4.00
CA GLN A 93 -12.14 5.52 2.74
C GLN A 93 -10.64 5.29 2.57
N LEU A 94 -9.84 5.42 3.64
CA LEU A 94 -8.43 5.06 3.60
C LEU A 94 -8.25 3.60 3.21
N ALA A 95 -9.01 2.67 3.83
CA ALA A 95 -8.96 1.26 3.48
C ALA A 95 -9.23 1.00 1.98
N GLN A 96 -10.19 1.70 1.38
CA GLN A 96 -10.45 1.60 -0.06
C GLN A 96 -9.28 2.12 -0.89
N THR A 97 -8.69 3.23 -0.49
CA THR A 97 -7.52 3.83 -1.15
C THR A 97 -6.31 2.87 -1.12
N LEU A 98 -6.05 2.24 0.02
CA LEU A 98 -4.98 1.25 0.18
C LEU A 98 -5.18 0.02 -0.71
N ARG A 99 -6.42 -0.44 -0.89
CA ARG A 99 -6.72 -1.53 -1.82
C ARG A 99 -6.45 -1.15 -3.27
N GLU A 100 -6.77 0.08 -3.63
CA GLU A 100 -6.48 0.61 -4.96
C GLU A 100 -4.97 0.74 -5.21
N GLU A 101 -4.19 1.14 -4.21
CA GLU A 101 -2.73 1.16 -4.29
C GLU A 101 -2.14 -0.25 -4.42
N ALA A 102 -2.65 -1.21 -3.65
CA ALA A 102 -2.27 -2.62 -3.78
C ALA A 102 -2.58 -3.15 -5.19
N ARG A 103 -3.75 -2.81 -5.74
CA ARG A 103 -4.15 -3.16 -7.12
C ARG A 103 -3.17 -2.59 -8.16
N LYS A 104 -2.78 -1.32 -8.04
CA LYS A 104 -1.79 -0.70 -8.91
C LYS A 104 -0.41 -1.37 -8.81
N MET A 105 -0.01 -1.80 -7.61
CA MET A 105 1.23 -2.56 -7.41
C MET A 105 1.18 -3.92 -8.09
N GLU A 106 0.04 -4.63 -8.03
CA GLU A 106 -0.19 -5.88 -8.73
C GLU A 106 -0.10 -5.71 -10.27
N GLU A 107 -0.77 -4.70 -10.82
CA GLU A 107 -0.73 -4.38 -12.25
C GLU A 107 0.69 -4.07 -12.72
N PHE A 108 1.41 -3.22 -11.98
CA PHE A 108 2.81 -2.91 -12.26
C PHE A 108 3.67 -4.17 -12.27
N ARG A 109 3.54 -5.03 -11.25
CA ARG A 109 4.28 -6.29 -11.14
C ARG A 109 4.04 -7.21 -12.33
N GLU A 110 2.79 -7.42 -12.73
CA GLU A 110 2.47 -8.33 -13.84
C GLU A 110 2.88 -7.76 -15.20
N LYS A 111 2.79 -6.43 -15.39
CA LYS A 111 3.32 -5.76 -16.58
C LYS A 111 4.83 -5.95 -16.69
N GLN A 112 5.58 -5.73 -15.61
CA GLN A 112 7.03 -5.89 -15.60
C GLN A 112 7.45 -7.34 -15.88
N LYS A 113 6.75 -8.31 -15.29
CA LYS A 113 6.95 -9.75 -15.56
C LYS A 113 6.77 -10.08 -17.04
N LEU A 114 5.71 -9.59 -17.69
CA LEU A 114 5.45 -9.84 -19.10
C LEU A 114 6.55 -9.25 -19.99
N GLN A 115 6.98 -8.01 -19.72
CA GLN A 115 8.06 -7.38 -20.47
C GLN A 115 9.38 -8.13 -20.30
N ARG A 116 9.74 -8.49 -19.07
CA ARG A 116 10.96 -9.26 -18.80
C ARG A 116 10.97 -10.60 -19.54
N LYS A 117 9.84 -11.32 -19.54
CA LYS A 117 9.69 -12.61 -20.24
C LYS A 117 9.93 -12.50 -21.75
N LYS A 118 9.60 -11.36 -22.39
CA LYS A 118 9.92 -11.14 -23.81
C LYS A 118 11.42 -11.06 -24.05
N THR A 119 12.14 -10.33 -23.20
CA THR A 119 13.60 -10.24 -23.27
C THR A 119 14.27 -11.58 -22.95
N GLU A 120 13.77 -12.31 -21.96
CA GLU A 120 14.26 -13.66 -21.60
C GLU A 120 14.18 -14.61 -22.81
N LEU A 121 13.08 -14.60 -23.58
CA LEU A 121 12.93 -15.44 -24.76
C LEU A 121 13.97 -15.14 -25.85
N ILE A 122 14.30 -13.87 -26.07
CA ILE A 122 15.31 -13.45 -27.05
C ILE A 122 16.70 -13.93 -26.58
N MET A 123 17.02 -13.72 -25.31
CA MET A 123 18.30 -14.16 -24.74
C MET A 123 18.45 -15.68 -24.74
N ASP A 124 17.39 -16.43 -24.44
CA ASP A 124 17.40 -17.90 -24.51
C ASP A 124 17.72 -18.41 -25.93
N ALA A 125 17.17 -17.76 -26.95
CA ALA A 125 17.47 -18.09 -28.35
C ALA A 125 18.93 -17.77 -28.69
N ALA A 126 19.43 -16.59 -28.30
CA ALA A 126 20.82 -16.18 -28.52
C ALA A 126 21.82 -17.12 -27.82
N HIS A 127 21.55 -17.50 -26.56
CA HIS A 127 22.37 -18.47 -25.83
C HIS A 127 22.41 -19.84 -26.52
N LYS A 128 21.26 -20.35 -26.97
CA LYS A 128 21.20 -21.63 -27.69
C LYS A 128 21.97 -21.60 -29.00
N GLN A 129 21.83 -20.53 -29.78
CA GLN A 129 22.53 -20.36 -31.06
C GLN A 129 24.05 -20.28 -30.86
N ARG A 130 24.51 -19.47 -29.90
CA ARG A 130 25.92 -19.36 -29.49
C ARG A 130 26.49 -20.72 -29.08
N ASN A 131 25.81 -21.42 -28.18
CA ASN A 131 26.28 -22.72 -27.65
C ASN A 131 26.35 -23.79 -28.76
N LEU A 132 25.35 -23.83 -29.66
CA LEU A 132 25.34 -24.75 -30.80
C LEU A 132 26.51 -24.47 -31.75
N GLN A 133 26.74 -23.21 -32.10
CA GLN A 133 27.82 -22.83 -33.01
C GLN A 133 29.19 -23.08 -32.39
N PHE A 134 29.36 -22.84 -31.09
CA PHE A 134 30.57 -23.17 -30.36
C PHE A 134 30.89 -24.67 -30.44
N LYS A 135 29.89 -25.53 -30.18
CA LYS A 135 30.05 -27.00 -30.28
C LYS A 135 30.52 -27.43 -31.67
N LYS A 136 29.85 -26.97 -32.73
CA LYS A 136 30.24 -27.25 -34.13
C LYS A 136 31.68 -26.83 -34.41
N THR A 137 32.08 -25.68 -33.90
CA THR A 137 33.43 -25.14 -34.08
C THR A 137 34.49 -26.00 -33.37
N MET A 138 34.19 -26.47 -32.15
CA MET A 138 35.10 -27.37 -31.43
C MET A 138 35.20 -28.75 -32.07
N ASP A 139 34.11 -29.27 -32.66
CA ASP A 139 34.14 -30.54 -33.39
C ASP A 139 34.94 -30.42 -34.71
N ALA A 140 34.81 -29.30 -35.43
CA ALA A 140 35.63 -28.98 -36.59
C ALA A 140 37.12 -28.85 -36.22
N LYS A 141 37.44 -28.19 -35.09
CA LYS A 141 38.80 -28.10 -34.56
C LYS A 141 39.42 -29.48 -34.34
N LYS A 142 38.71 -30.38 -33.63
CA LYS A 142 39.18 -31.75 -33.37
C LYS A 142 39.43 -32.53 -34.66
N THR A 143 38.55 -32.38 -35.64
CA THR A 143 38.68 -33.03 -36.96
C THR A 143 39.91 -32.52 -37.70
N TYR A 144 40.13 -31.20 -37.71
CA TYR A 144 41.31 -30.58 -38.30
C TYR A 144 42.61 -31.05 -37.61
N GLU A 145 42.65 -31.05 -36.29
CA GLU A 145 43.80 -31.53 -35.52
C GLU A 145 44.11 -33.00 -35.81
N GLN A 146 43.08 -33.84 -35.97
CA GLN A 146 43.25 -35.23 -36.38
C GLN A 146 43.83 -35.33 -37.79
N LYS A 147 43.32 -34.55 -38.75
CA LYS A 147 43.85 -34.54 -40.12
C LYS A 147 45.26 -33.99 -40.24
N CYS A 148 45.69 -33.14 -39.32
CA CYS A 148 47.10 -32.74 -39.23
C CYS A 148 47.98 -33.90 -38.75
N ARG A 149 47.55 -34.65 -37.72
CA ARG A 149 48.26 -35.84 -37.25
C ARG A 149 48.36 -36.92 -38.34
N ASP A 150 47.26 -37.23 -39.03
CA ASP A 150 47.23 -38.19 -40.14
C ASP A 150 48.22 -37.80 -41.26
N LYS A 151 48.30 -36.50 -41.58
CA LYS A 151 49.24 -35.95 -42.55
C LYS A 151 50.69 -36.13 -42.08
N ASP A 152 51.00 -35.78 -40.83
CA ASP A 152 52.36 -35.91 -40.29
C ASP A 152 52.82 -37.37 -40.25
N ASP A 153 51.92 -38.29 -39.90
CA ASP A 153 52.18 -39.74 -39.91
C ASP A 153 52.43 -40.26 -41.34
N ALA A 154 51.65 -39.80 -42.32
CA ALA A 154 51.86 -40.11 -43.74
C ALA A 154 53.19 -39.55 -44.26
N GLU A 155 53.60 -38.35 -43.81
CA GLU A 155 54.91 -37.78 -44.12
C GLU A 155 56.05 -38.64 -43.57
N GLN A 156 55.94 -39.12 -42.32
CA GLN A 156 56.91 -40.05 -41.74
C GLN A 156 56.92 -41.42 -42.44
N ALA A 157 55.76 -41.92 -42.89
CA ALA A 157 55.66 -43.19 -43.62
C ALA A 157 56.40 -43.15 -44.96
N VAL A 158 56.39 -42.01 -45.67
CA VAL A 158 57.16 -41.82 -46.91
C VAL A 158 58.67 -41.86 -46.66
N HIS A 159 59.15 -41.37 -45.51
CA HIS A 159 60.56 -41.52 -45.12
C HIS A 159 60.98 -42.98 -44.90
N ARG A 160 60.02 -43.87 -44.59
CA ARG A 160 60.23 -45.31 -44.39
C ARG A 160 60.01 -46.13 -45.66
N SER A 161 59.15 -45.69 -46.58
CA SER A 161 58.84 -46.40 -47.83
C SER A 161 58.37 -45.44 -48.93
N ALA A 162 59.05 -45.48 -50.09
CA ALA A 162 58.74 -44.63 -51.25
C ALA A 162 57.36 -44.91 -51.88
N ASN A 163 56.71 -46.03 -51.56
CA ASN A 163 55.39 -46.38 -52.08
C ASN A 163 54.23 -45.61 -51.40
N ALA A 164 54.49 -44.84 -50.33
CA ALA A 164 53.48 -44.09 -49.59
C ALA A 164 53.23 -42.65 -50.11
N VAL A 165 53.85 -42.26 -51.22
CA VAL A 165 53.80 -40.87 -51.74
C VAL A 165 52.38 -40.42 -52.12
N ASN A 166 51.56 -41.31 -52.68
CA ASN A 166 50.17 -41.00 -53.02
C ASN A 166 49.32 -40.74 -51.77
N THR A 167 49.49 -41.56 -50.72
CA THR A 167 48.81 -41.39 -49.43
C THR A 167 49.20 -40.06 -48.78
N LYS A 168 50.47 -39.66 -48.84
CA LYS A 168 50.92 -38.34 -48.36
C LYS A 168 50.22 -37.19 -49.09
N GLN A 169 50.08 -37.25 -50.42
CA GLN A 169 49.39 -36.21 -51.17
C GLN A 169 47.89 -36.13 -50.81
N GLN A 170 47.25 -37.28 -50.60
CA GLN A 170 45.85 -37.38 -50.20
C GLN A 170 45.61 -36.80 -48.79
N GLU A 171 46.39 -37.20 -47.78
CA GLU A 171 46.23 -36.65 -46.41
C GLU A 171 46.56 -35.16 -46.35
N LYS A 172 47.52 -34.67 -47.15
CA LYS A 172 47.77 -33.23 -47.31
C LYS A 172 46.55 -32.48 -47.85
N ALA A 173 45.84 -33.05 -48.82
CA ALA A 173 44.61 -32.47 -49.35
C ALA A 173 43.47 -32.48 -48.31
N PHE A 174 43.29 -33.57 -47.57
CA PHE A 174 42.27 -33.67 -46.52
C PHE A 174 42.54 -32.70 -45.36
N SER A 175 43.79 -32.55 -44.93
CA SER A 175 44.19 -31.55 -43.93
C SER A 175 43.85 -30.12 -44.40
N CYS A 176 44.15 -29.78 -45.67
CA CYS A 176 43.80 -28.47 -46.25
C CYS A 176 42.29 -28.23 -46.31
N ILE A 177 41.48 -29.25 -46.62
CA ILE A 177 40.02 -29.15 -46.60
C ILE A 177 39.51 -28.94 -45.17
N ALA A 178 40.01 -29.72 -44.21
CA ALA A 178 39.62 -29.59 -42.81
C ALA A 178 39.99 -28.23 -42.22
N ASP A 179 41.14 -27.67 -42.60
CA ASP A 179 41.59 -26.32 -42.22
C ASP A 179 40.60 -25.25 -42.70
N LYS A 180 40.20 -25.30 -43.96
CA LYS A 180 39.20 -24.38 -44.54
C LYS A 180 37.86 -24.47 -43.82
N VAL A 181 37.39 -25.69 -43.52
CA VAL A 181 36.14 -25.92 -42.78
C VAL A 181 36.24 -25.36 -41.36
N TYR A 182 37.36 -25.60 -40.67
CA TYR A 182 37.56 -25.05 -39.33
C TYR A 182 37.59 -23.51 -39.33
N MET A 183 38.31 -22.89 -40.27
CA MET A 183 38.32 -21.43 -40.45
C MET A 183 36.92 -20.87 -40.72
N GLN A 184 36.11 -21.54 -41.55
CA GLN A 184 34.72 -21.15 -41.79
C GLN A 184 33.89 -21.19 -40.50
N HIS A 185 34.04 -22.24 -39.68
CA HIS A 185 33.34 -22.33 -38.40
C HIS A 185 33.78 -21.28 -37.39
N ILE A 186 35.08 -20.93 -37.35
CA ILE A 186 35.60 -19.84 -36.52
C ILE A 186 34.98 -18.50 -36.92
N ASN A 187 34.97 -18.17 -38.22
CA ASN A 187 34.36 -16.94 -38.72
C ASN A 187 32.85 -16.87 -38.41
N ALA A 188 32.16 -18.01 -38.52
CA ALA A 188 30.74 -18.09 -38.16
C ALA A 188 30.53 -17.92 -36.64
N LEU A 189 31.37 -18.52 -35.80
CA LEU A 189 31.31 -18.35 -34.34
C LEU A 189 31.57 -16.89 -33.95
N ASP A 190 32.50 -16.22 -34.60
CA ASP A 190 32.83 -14.80 -34.37
C ASP A 190 31.61 -13.90 -34.59
N ARG A 191 30.90 -14.09 -35.71
CA ARG A 191 29.64 -13.38 -36.01
C ARG A 191 28.55 -13.65 -34.97
N ILE A 192 28.33 -14.92 -34.62
CA ILE A 192 27.34 -15.27 -33.59
C ILE A 192 27.70 -14.70 -32.22
N ARG A 193 29.01 -14.60 -31.89
CA ARG A 193 29.47 -13.95 -30.66
C ARG A 193 29.12 -12.46 -30.65
N GLU A 194 29.36 -11.75 -31.74
CA GLU A 194 29.02 -10.32 -31.87
C GLU A 194 27.51 -10.08 -31.76
N GLU A 195 26.70 -10.91 -32.43
CA GLU A 195 25.24 -10.87 -32.34
C GLU A 195 24.78 -11.09 -30.89
N TRP A 196 25.29 -12.12 -30.21
CA TRP A 196 24.99 -12.38 -28.81
C TRP A 196 25.42 -11.23 -27.88
N GLN A 197 26.61 -10.66 -28.07
CA GLN A 197 27.07 -9.52 -27.28
C GLN A 197 26.16 -8.30 -27.46
N SER A 198 25.76 -8.02 -28.69
CA SER A 198 24.80 -6.95 -29.00
C SER A 198 23.45 -7.18 -28.28
N GLU A 199 22.89 -8.38 -28.35
CA GLU A 199 21.64 -8.70 -27.66
C GLU A 199 21.77 -8.66 -26.13
N HIS A 200 22.90 -9.10 -25.58
CA HIS A 200 23.18 -9.01 -24.13
C HIS A 200 23.23 -7.56 -23.65
N VAL A 201 23.86 -6.66 -24.41
CA VAL A 201 23.88 -5.23 -24.10
C VAL A 201 22.46 -4.65 -24.09
N LYS A 202 21.66 -4.92 -25.12
CA LYS A 202 20.26 -4.47 -25.20
C LYS A 202 19.43 -5.01 -24.03
N ALA A 203 19.59 -6.29 -23.70
CA ALA A 203 18.90 -6.91 -22.57
C ALA A 203 19.28 -6.23 -21.25
N CYS A 204 20.57 -5.96 -21.02
CA CYS A 204 21.03 -5.24 -19.83
C CYS A 204 20.39 -3.85 -19.71
N GLU A 205 20.28 -3.10 -20.79
CA GLU A 205 19.65 -1.77 -20.79
C GLU A 205 18.15 -1.84 -20.45
N VAL A 206 17.45 -2.83 -21.00
CA VAL A 206 16.03 -3.07 -20.68
C VAL A 206 15.86 -3.45 -19.20
N PHE A 207 16.70 -4.35 -18.69
CA PHE A 207 16.64 -4.80 -17.30
C PHE A 207 17.00 -3.69 -16.30
N GLU A 208 18.00 -2.87 -16.61
CA GLU A 208 18.36 -1.71 -15.81
C GLU A 208 17.23 -0.69 -15.78
N THR A 209 16.60 -0.41 -16.93
CA THR A 209 15.41 0.45 -17.02
C THR A 209 14.28 -0.08 -16.15
N GLN A 210 13.98 -1.39 -16.23
CA GLN A 210 12.96 -2.02 -15.38
C GLN A 210 13.25 -1.87 -13.89
N GLU A 211 14.52 -1.98 -13.50
CA GLU A 211 14.91 -1.83 -12.10
C GLU A 211 14.78 -0.37 -11.62
N CYS A 212 15.18 0.60 -12.45
CA CYS A 212 14.96 2.02 -12.17
C CYS A 212 13.46 2.35 -12.03
N GLU A 213 12.62 1.81 -12.91
CA GLU A 213 11.17 1.96 -12.82
C GLU A 213 10.62 1.36 -11.52
N ARG A 214 11.07 0.15 -11.14
CA ARG A 214 10.65 -0.51 -9.89
C ARG A 214 10.97 0.31 -8.66
N ILE A 215 12.22 0.80 -8.56
CA ILE A 215 12.67 1.61 -7.43
C ILE A 215 11.83 2.89 -7.33
N ASN A 216 11.63 3.59 -8.46
CA ASN A 216 10.82 4.81 -8.49
C ASN A 216 9.36 4.53 -8.12
N PHE A 217 8.78 3.45 -8.64
CA PHE A 217 7.38 3.09 -8.36
C PHE A 217 7.17 2.80 -6.88
N LEU A 218 8.02 1.97 -6.26
CA LEU A 218 7.94 1.67 -4.83
C LEU A 218 8.14 2.91 -3.96
N ARG A 219 9.15 3.73 -4.27
CA ARG A 219 9.39 4.99 -3.53
C ARG A 219 8.17 5.90 -3.59
N ASN A 220 7.59 6.07 -4.77
CA ASN A 220 6.45 6.95 -4.96
C ASN A 220 5.19 6.39 -4.28
N ALA A 221 4.96 5.08 -4.33
CA ALA A 221 3.85 4.44 -3.64
C ALA A 221 3.94 4.65 -2.11
N LEU A 222 5.13 4.43 -1.52
CA LEU A 222 5.38 4.71 -0.11
C LEU A 222 5.14 6.19 0.24
N TRP A 223 5.64 7.09 -0.60
CA TRP A 223 5.46 8.53 -0.40
C TRP A 223 3.98 8.94 -0.38
N VAL A 224 3.19 8.45 -1.35
CA VAL A 224 1.75 8.70 -1.42
C VAL A 224 1.04 8.16 -0.19
N HIS A 225 1.37 6.93 0.23
CA HIS A 225 0.79 6.32 1.42
C HIS A 225 1.06 7.16 2.68
N LEU A 226 2.29 7.62 2.88
CA LEU A 226 2.66 8.47 4.04
C LEU A 226 1.93 9.83 4.03
N ASN A 227 1.74 10.42 2.85
CA ASN A 227 0.98 11.67 2.73
C ASN A 227 -0.50 11.48 3.10
N GLN A 228 -1.11 10.35 2.71
CA GLN A 228 -2.48 10.04 3.09
C GLN A 228 -2.63 9.89 4.60
N LEU A 229 -1.71 9.19 5.26
CA LEU A 229 -1.70 9.06 6.72
C LEU A 229 -1.58 10.44 7.40
N SER A 230 -0.68 11.28 6.89
CA SER A 230 -0.48 12.64 7.42
C SER A 230 -1.75 13.49 7.25
N GLN A 231 -2.36 13.45 6.07
CA GLN A 231 -3.61 14.16 5.79
C GLN A 231 -4.75 13.69 6.70
N GLN A 232 -4.84 12.38 6.97
CA GLN A 232 -5.86 11.85 7.86
C GLN A 232 -5.71 12.36 9.30
N CYS A 233 -4.48 12.50 9.80
CA CYS A 233 -4.25 13.08 11.12
C CYS A 233 -4.76 14.53 11.19
N VAL A 234 -4.47 15.34 10.18
CA VAL A 234 -4.93 16.74 10.10
C VAL A 234 -6.45 16.79 10.04
N THR A 235 -7.07 16.02 9.15
CA THR A 235 -8.54 15.99 9.01
C THR A 235 -9.23 15.50 10.29
N SER A 236 -8.61 14.56 11.02
CA SER A 236 -9.17 14.07 12.29
C SER A 236 -9.07 15.13 13.39
N ASP A 237 -7.96 15.87 13.46
CA ASP A 237 -7.81 16.99 14.40
C ASP A 237 -8.86 18.08 14.17
N GLU A 238 -9.10 18.45 12.90
CA GLU A 238 -10.16 19.40 12.53
C GLU A 238 -11.55 18.93 13.00
N MET A 239 -11.85 17.63 12.91
CA MET A 239 -13.11 17.06 13.40
C MET A 239 -13.23 17.14 14.93
N TYR A 240 -12.16 16.87 15.65
CA TYR A 240 -12.15 17.00 17.11
C TYR A 240 -12.27 18.45 17.57
N GLU A 241 -11.73 19.38 16.80
CA GLU A 241 -11.89 20.82 17.03
C GLU A 241 -13.36 21.25 16.93
N GLN A 242 -14.15 20.69 16.02
CA GLN A 242 -15.60 20.95 15.96
C GLN A 242 -16.34 20.49 17.23
N VAL A 243 -15.88 19.39 17.84
CA VAL A 243 -16.45 18.94 19.13
C VAL A 243 -16.12 19.93 20.24
N ARG A 244 -14.86 20.40 20.32
CA ARG A 244 -14.43 21.39 21.33
C ARG A 244 -15.23 22.68 21.23
N LYS A 245 -15.39 23.22 20.01
CA LYS A 245 -16.25 24.39 19.76
C LYS A 245 -17.69 24.17 20.19
N SER A 246 -18.25 22.98 19.96
CA SER A 246 -19.61 22.68 20.41
C SER A 246 -19.71 22.59 21.93
N LEU A 247 -18.66 22.16 22.63
CA LEU A 247 -18.62 22.12 24.09
C LEU A 247 -18.49 23.51 24.70
N GLU A 248 -17.77 24.42 24.04
CA GLU A 248 -17.70 25.85 24.44
C GLU A 248 -19.08 26.52 24.41
N MET A 249 -20.01 26.02 23.60
CA MET A 249 -21.40 26.53 23.54
C MET A 249 -22.33 25.92 24.60
N CYS A 250 -21.84 25.02 25.46
CA CYS A 250 -22.64 24.51 26.59
C CYS A 250 -22.82 25.59 27.65
N SER A 251 -24.04 25.73 28.17
CA SER A 251 -24.34 26.59 29.32
C SER A 251 -25.08 25.79 30.38
N ILE A 252 -24.48 25.74 31.56
CA ILE A 252 -25.04 25.05 32.72
C ILE A 252 -26.34 25.74 33.15
N GLU A 253 -26.35 27.07 33.14
CA GLU A 253 -27.49 27.89 33.52
C GLU A 253 -28.68 27.63 32.59
N LYS A 254 -28.46 27.66 31.28
CA LYS A 254 -29.51 27.39 30.28
C LYS A 254 -30.04 25.97 30.41
N ASP A 255 -29.19 24.99 30.71
CA ASP A 255 -29.62 23.59 30.85
C ASP A 255 -30.44 23.37 32.13
N ILE A 256 -30.04 23.98 33.26
CA ILE A 256 -30.80 23.94 34.51
C ILE A 256 -32.13 24.68 34.37
N GLU A 257 -32.11 25.87 33.76
CA GLU A 257 -33.33 26.64 33.49
C GLU A 257 -34.30 25.85 32.60
N TYR A 258 -33.77 25.24 31.52
CA TYR A 258 -34.54 24.36 30.65
C TYR A 258 -35.17 23.20 31.43
N PHE A 259 -34.40 22.55 32.32
CA PHE A 259 -34.92 21.47 33.16
C PHE A 259 -36.05 21.94 34.10
N VAL A 260 -35.82 23.01 34.87
CA VAL A 260 -36.79 23.54 35.83
C VAL A 260 -38.07 23.94 35.11
N ASN A 261 -37.97 24.63 33.98
CA ASN A 261 -39.13 25.03 33.19
C ASN A 261 -39.96 23.83 32.69
N GLN A 262 -39.31 22.71 32.39
CA GLN A 262 -39.97 21.49 31.90
C GLN A 262 -40.48 20.57 33.01
N ARG A 263 -39.94 20.67 34.24
CA ARG A 263 -40.18 19.69 35.33
C ARG A 263 -40.66 20.29 36.65
N LYS A 264 -40.79 21.61 36.79
CA LYS A 264 -41.28 22.24 38.03
C LYS A 264 -42.66 21.71 38.44
N THR A 265 -42.82 21.43 39.73
CA THR A 265 -44.04 20.84 40.32
C THR A 265 -44.84 21.83 41.17
N GLY A 266 -44.27 23.00 41.46
CA GLY A 266 -44.88 24.06 42.25
C GLY A 266 -43.85 25.15 42.53
N GLN A 267 -44.33 26.35 42.84
CA GLN A 267 -43.48 27.50 43.19
C GLN A 267 -43.61 27.91 44.66
N SER A 268 -44.59 27.34 45.37
CA SER A 268 -44.86 27.65 46.76
C SER A 268 -44.59 26.41 47.62
N PRO A 269 -43.86 26.54 48.74
CA PRO A 269 -43.69 25.44 49.68
C PRO A 269 -45.03 25.08 50.35
N PRO A 270 -45.18 23.86 50.90
CA PRO A 270 -46.36 23.49 51.69
C PRO A 270 -46.61 24.47 52.83
N ALA A 271 -47.87 24.85 53.04
CA ALA A 271 -48.24 25.74 54.14
C ALA A 271 -48.07 25.04 55.50
N PRO A 272 -47.73 25.79 56.57
CA PRO A 272 -47.73 25.25 57.93
C PRO A 272 -49.09 24.65 58.30
N ILE A 273 -49.09 23.47 58.93
CA ILE A 273 -50.32 22.85 59.45
C ILE A 273 -50.71 23.58 60.73
N LEU A 274 -51.86 24.25 60.71
CA LEU A 274 -52.38 24.98 61.86
C LEU A 274 -53.25 24.07 62.74
N TYR A 275 -53.23 24.28 64.05
CA TYR A 275 -54.11 23.57 64.98
C TYR A 275 -55.59 23.91 64.71
N GLU A 276 -56.41 22.88 64.53
CA GLU A 276 -57.85 23.01 64.38
C GLU A 276 -58.54 22.61 65.68
N ASN A 277 -59.21 23.57 66.32
CA ASN A 277 -59.98 23.29 67.53
C ASN A 277 -61.33 22.67 67.16
N PHE A 278 -61.57 21.43 67.59
CA PHE A 278 -62.79 20.66 67.31
C PHE A 278 -64.10 21.37 67.73
N TYR A 279 -64.05 22.26 68.73
CA TYR A 279 -65.23 22.90 69.33
C TYR A 279 -65.47 24.35 68.86
N CYS A 280 -64.64 24.91 67.97
CA CYS A 280 -64.79 26.27 67.44
C CYS A 280 -64.55 26.31 65.92
N PRO A 281 -65.58 26.11 65.08
CA PRO A 281 -65.44 25.99 63.62
C PRO A 281 -65.30 27.34 62.91
N ASN A 282 -64.56 28.30 63.47
CA ASN A 282 -64.40 29.64 62.89
C ASN A 282 -62.94 30.08 62.77
N ARG A 283 -62.33 29.70 61.65
CA ARG A 283 -61.59 30.57 60.72
C ARG A 283 -61.19 29.71 59.53
N LYS A 284 -61.83 29.91 58.37
CA LYS A 284 -61.41 29.26 57.12
C LYS A 284 -59.95 29.64 56.84
N PRO A 285 -58.98 28.72 56.86
CA PRO A 285 -57.75 28.93 56.11
C PRO A 285 -58.14 28.99 54.63
N ALA A 286 -57.51 29.86 53.85
CA ALA A 286 -57.70 29.89 52.40
C ALA A 286 -57.59 28.46 51.86
N ALA A 287 -58.59 28.04 51.07
CA ALA A 287 -58.63 26.69 50.50
C ALA A 287 -57.28 26.38 49.85
N PRO A 288 -56.71 25.18 50.05
CA PRO A 288 -55.60 24.73 49.24
C PRO A 288 -56.05 24.89 47.79
N GLY A 289 -55.33 25.70 47.01
CA GLY A 289 -55.61 25.84 45.59
C GLY A 289 -55.78 24.45 45.01
N LYS A 290 -56.92 24.19 44.37
CA LYS A 290 -57.22 22.91 43.72
C LYS A 290 -55.95 22.43 42.99
N PRO A 291 -55.55 21.15 43.09
CA PRO A 291 -54.59 20.62 42.15
C PRO A 291 -55.23 20.78 40.78
N THR A 292 -54.73 21.73 39.98
CA THR A 292 -55.01 21.77 38.56
C THR A 292 -54.60 20.40 38.05
N GLY A 293 -55.59 19.61 37.66
CA GLY A 293 -55.41 18.24 37.22
C GLY A 293 -54.22 18.16 36.27
N THR A 294 -53.35 17.19 36.52
CA THR A 294 -52.30 16.77 35.60
C THR A 294 -52.95 16.38 34.28
N ASN A 295 -53.15 17.34 33.38
CA ASN A 295 -53.13 17.06 31.98
C ASN A 295 -51.68 16.68 31.67
N LEU A 296 -51.38 15.38 31.71
CA LEU A 296 -50.20 14.84 31.06
C LEU A 296 -50.25 15.34 29.61
N PRO A 297 -49.34 16.24 29.18
CA PRO A 297 -49.32 16.62 27.78
C PRO A 297 -48.88 15.36 27.04
N ARG A 298 -49.76 14.86 26.18
CA ARG A 298 -49.42 13.87 25.16
C ARG A 298 -48.14 14.36 24.49
N ARG A 299 -47.10 13.52 24.56
CA ARG A 299 -45.73 13.78 24.09
C ARG A 299 -45.76 14.42 22.69
N GLY A 300 -45.63 15.73 22.61
CA GLY A 300 -45.40 16.46 21.37
C GLY A 300 -43.91 16.45 21.02
N PRO A 301 -43.53 16.62 19.74
CA PRO A 301 -42.12 16.75 19.35
C PRO A 301 -41.51 17.97 20.04
N LEU A 302 -40.25 17.83 20.48
CA LEU A 302 -39.51 18.94 21.07
C LEU A 302 -39.31 20.06 20.03
N PRO A 303 -39.46 21.34 20.41
CA PRO A 303 -39.08 22.45 19.55
C PRO A 303 -37.58 22.38 19.26
N VAL A 304 -37.19 22.61 18.01
CA VAL A 304 -35.78 22.81 17.62
C VAL A 304 -35.39 24.24 17.97
N PRO A 305 -34.45 24.47 18.91
CA PRO A 305 -33.97 25.82 19.21
C PRO A 305 -33.18 26.37 18.01
N LYS A 306 -33.40 27.64 17.68
CA LYS A 306 -32.63 28.35 16.65
C LYS A 306 -31.36 28.89 17.29
N SER A 307 -30.19 28.52 16.78
CA SER A 307 -28.91 29.13 17.14
C SER A 307 -28.83 30.53 16.52
N LEU A 308 -28.67 31.55 17.35
CA LEU A 308 -28.20 32.88 16.92
C LEU A 308 -26.73 33.05 17.37
N PRO A 309 -25.87 33.72 16.59
CA PRO A 309 -24.43 33.69 16.79
C PRO A 309 -23.89 34.48 18.00
N ASP A 310 -24.69 35.35 18.62
CA ASP A 310 -24.20 36.38 19.55
C ASP A 310 -24.98 36.42 20.88
N ASP A 311 -24.79 35.44 21.76
CA ASP A 311 -25.31 35.48 23.13
C ASP A 311 -24.17 35.20 24.14
N PRO A 312 -23.72 36.18 24.94
CA PRO A 312 -22.41 36.16 25.59
C PRO A 312 -22.44 35.60 27.02
N ASP A 313 -23.10 34.47 27.25
CA ASP A 313 -23.04 33.76 28.54
C ASP A 313 -22.28 32.43 28.36
N TYR A 314 -20.97 32.50 28.54
CA TYR A 314 -20.05 31.36 28.55
C TYR A 314 -19.64 31.06 30.00
N SER A 315 -19.83 29.83 30.48
CA SER A 315 -19.28 29.40 31.77
C SER A 315 -17.80 29.04 31.58
N LEU A 316 -16.89 29.78 32.22
CA LEU A 316 -15.47 29.42 32.29
C LEU A 316 -15.26 28.30 33.32
N VAL A 317 -14.30 27.42 33.04
CA VAL A 317 -13.92 26.25 33.86
C VAL A 317 -13.46 26.63 35.30
N SER A 318 -13.32 27.92 35.62
CA SER A 318 -12.91 28.42 36.94
C SER A 318 -13.96 28.36 38.04
N ASP A 319 -15.24 28.15 37.72
CA ASP A 319 -16.33 28.40 38.69
C ASP A 319 -16.74 27.17 39.51
N TYR A 320 -15.96 26.09 39.49
CA TYR A 320 -16.16 24.94 40.38
C TYR A 320 -15.62 25.23 41.79
N SER A 321 -16.42 25.92 42.61
CA SER A 321 -16.28 25.79 44.07
C SER A 321 -16.89 24.46 44.50
N LEU A 322 -16.04 23.53 44.94
CA LEU A 322 -16.42 22.29 45.61
C LEU A 322 -17.18 22.61 46.91
N LEU A 323 -18.50 22.74 46.82
CA LEU A 323 -19.37 22.83 47.98
C LEU A 323 -19.66 21.41 48.48
N TYR A 324 -18.74 20.86 49.27
CA TYR A 324 -19.03 19.91 50.34
C TYR A 324 -18.01 20.10 51.47
N GLN A 325 -18.47 20.69 52.57
CA GLN A 325 -17.91 20.53 53.91
C GLN A 325 -19.06 20.13 54.84
#